data_AF-A0A1I0Y8B7-F1
#
_entry.id   AF-A0A1I0Y8B7-F1
#
_cell.length_a   1.000
_cell.length_b   1.000
_cell.length_c   1.000
_cell.angle_alpha   90.00
_cell.angle_beta   90.00
_cell.angle_gamma   90.00
#
_symmetry.space_group_name_H-M   'P 1'
#
loop_
_entity.id
_entity.type
_entity.pdbx_description
1 polymer ?
#
loop_
_entity_poly.entity_id
_entity_poly.type
_entity_poly.pdbx_seq_one_letter_code
_entity_poly.pdbx_strand_id
1 'polypeptide(L)'
;MPHSRVLGANEDANMPYSNSFTGARYESGRHETDAQVLHAAHNLVEVFLLFLREHEMGSDLLDTQELPASKKALVNAFRVVIATESRPGARALLVKAGLTLAQFQDGIGARMSVTPVTAGNSQNDRHWTPEPGQIRRFDMALNRLGQERSQLTQIFQQALRMAEKKPTHHA
;
A
#
# COMPACT_ATOMS: atom_id res chain seq x y z
N MET A 1 66.13 56.05 9.48
CA MET A 1 67.26 55.68 8.58
C MET A 1 67.99 54.52 9.24
N PRO A 2 68.30 53.37 8.61
CA PRO A 2 68.25 52.95 7.18
C PRO A 2 67.17 51.85 6.92
N HIS A 3 66.55 51.73 5.74
CA HIS A 3 67.01 51.06 4.50
C HIS A 3 67.27 49.55 4.61
N SER A 4 66.42 48.69 4.03
CA SER A 4 66.58 48.19 2.64
C SER A 4 65.67 46.98 2.31
N ARG A 5 65.12 47.06 1.09
CA ARG A 5 64.38 46.04 0.31
C ARG A 5 65.21 44.79 0.02
N VAL A 6 64.54 43.67 -0.28
CA VAL A 6 64.50 42.89 -1.56
C VAL A 6 63.70 41.59 -1.27
N LEU A 7 62.47 41.40 -1.78
CA LEU A 7 62.05 40.80 -3.07
C LEU A 7 62.32 39.29 -3.21
N GLY A 8 61.26 38.53 -3.50
CA GLY A 8 61.27 37.10 -3.88
C GLY A 8 60.12 36.33 -3.22
N ALA A 9 58.90 36.40 -3.75
CA ALA A 9 58.34 35.44 -4.70
C ALA A 9 58.07 34.06 -4.06
N ASN A 10 56.79 33.73 -3.87
CA ASN A 10 56.13 32.55 -4.44
C ASN A 10 54.69 32.47 -3.92
N GLU A 11 53.78 32.77 -4.84
CA GLU A 11 52.39 32.34 -4.85
C GLU A 11 52.31 30.80 -4.89
N ASP A 12 51.10 30.30 -4.61
CA ASP A 12 50.64 28.91 -4.74
C ASP A 12 50.92 27.96 -3.58
N ALA A 13 49.94 27.86 -2.67
CA ALA A 13 49.17 26.62 -2.40
C ALA A 13 48.35 26.82 -1.12
N ASN A 14 47.04 27.04 -1.23
CA ASN A 14 46.02 25.98 -1.27
C ASN A 14 45.39 25.76 0.12
N MET A 15 44.13 26.20 0.24
CA MET A 15 43.03 25.78 1.14
C MET A 15 42.49 26.84 2.12
N PRO A 16 41.56 27.70 1.68
CA PRO A 16 40.44 28.13 2.51
C PRO A 16 39.24 27.21 2.29
N TYR A 17 38.68 26.72 3.39
CA TYR A 17 37.49 25.88 3.50
C TYR A 17 36.40 26.20 2.47
N SER A 18 36.26 25.33 1.47
CA SER A 18 35.06 25.22 0.64
C SER A 18 34.15 24.18 1.28
N ASN A 19 33.15 24.62 2.06
CA ASN A 19 32.03 23.78 2.46
C ASN A 19 30.72 24.38 1.95
N SER A 20 30.63 24.52 0.63
CA SER A 20 29.39 24.59 -0.09
C SER A 20 28.95 23.16 -0.42
N PHE A 21 28.19 22.54 0.49
CA PHE A 21 27.30 21.44 0.15
C PHE A 21 25.86 21.90 0.33
N THR A 22 25.35 22.44 -0.78
CA THR A 22 23.96 22.31 -1.20
C THR A 22 23.43 20.90 -0.94
N GLY A 23 22.29 20.80 -0.27
CA GLY A 23 21.63 19.52 -0.01
C GLY A 23 20.17 19.72 0.34
N ALA A 24 19.42 20.30 -0.60
CA ALA A 24 17.97 20.18 -0.75
C ALA A 24 17.13 20.46 0.51
N ARG A 25 16.71 21.73 0.64
CA ARG A 25 15.32 21.98 1.03
C ARG A 25 14.45 21.14 0.10
N TYR A 26 13.72 20.18 0.65
CA TYR A 26 12.69 19.43 -0.06
C TYR A 26 11.50 20.35 -0.39
N GLU A 27 11.73 21.37 -1.21
CA GLU A 27 10.71 22.10 -1.93
C GLU A 27 10.48 21.41 -3.27
N SER A 28 9.71 20.32 -3.23
CA SER A 28 8.92 19.90 -4.39
C SER A 28 7.77 19.01 -3.95
N GLY A 29 6.95 19.55 -3.03
CA GLY A 29 5.54 19.19 -3.01
C GLY A 29 4.92 19.77 -4.29
N ARG A 30 5.07 19.09 -5.42
CA ARG A 30 4.17 19.32 -6.55
C ARG A 30 2.77 19.14 -5.98
N HIS A 31 1.99 20.21 -5.95
CA HIS A 31 0.56 20.11 -5.68
C HIS A 31 -0.03 19.31 -6.84
N GLU A 32 -0.05 17.98 -6.69
CA GLU A 32 -0.85 17.13 -7.57
C GLU A 32 -2.27 17.67 -7.51
N THR A 33 -2.84 17.98 -8.66
CA THR A 33 -4.22 18.48 -8.68
C THR A 33 -5.14 17.37 -8.21
N ASP A 34 -6.30 17.70 -7.65
CA ASP A 34 -7.30 16.71 -7.24
C ASP A 34 -7.63 15.72 -8.37
N ALA A 35 -7.60 16.19 -9.62
CA ALA A 35 -7.78 15.36 -10.81
C ALA A 35 -6.63 14.36 -11.02
N GLN A 36 -5.38 14.77 -10.79
CA GLN A 36 -4.22 13.88 -10.87
C GLN A 36 -4.24 12.83 -9.76
N VAL A 37 -4.57 13.23 -8.53
CA VAL A 37 -4.72 12.31 -7.39
C VAL A 37 -5.82 11.30 -7.68
N LEU A 38 -6.97 11.76 -8.19
CA LEU A 38 -8.08 10.88 -8.55
C LEU A 38 -7.70 9.91 -9.68
N HIS A 39 -7.01 10.39 -10.72
CA HIS A 39 -6.54 9.54 -11.82
C HIS A 39 -5.55 8.48 -11.32
N ALA A 40 -4.57 8.86 -10.50
CA ALA A 40 -3.62 7.92 -9.91
C ALA A 40 -4.32 6.87 -9.02
N ALA A 41 -5.32 7.28 -8.24
CA ALA A 41 -6.12 6.38 -7.43
C ALA A 41 -6.90 5.36 -8.29
N HIS A 42 -7.51 5.81 -9.39
CA HIS A 42 -8.19 4.91 -10.34
C HIS A 42 -7.21 3.89 -10.93
N ASN A 43 -6.05 4.34 -11.40
CA ASN A 43 -5.05 3.43 -11.98
C ASN A 43 -4.59 2.37 -10.98
N LEU A 44 -4.37 2.73 -9.71
CA LEU A 44 -4.00 1.77 -8.67
C LEU A 44 -5.10 0.75 -8.38
N VAL A 45 -6.36 1.18 -8.35
CA VAL A 45 -7.51 0.27 -8.18
C VAL A 45 -7.62 -0.67 -9.38
N GLU A 46 -7.47 -0.18 -10.60
CA GLU A 46 -7.52 -1.00 -11.81
C GLU A 46 -6.43 -2.07 -11.84
N VAL A 47 -5.19 -1.70 -11.55
CA VAL A 47 -4.06 -2.65 -11.45
C VAL A 47 -4.35 -3.73 -10.41
N PHE A 48 -4.90 -3.35 -9.26
CA PHE A 48 -5.27 -4.31 -8.23
C PHE A 48 -6.43 -5.23 -8.64
N LEU A 49 -7.46 -4.71 -9.33
CA LEU A 49 -8.57 -5.52 -9.83
C LEU A 49 -8.12 -6.50 -10.92
N LEU A 50 -7.19 -6.09 -11.78
CA LEU A 50 -6.56 -6.99 -12.75
C LEU A 50 -5.77 -8.09 -12.05
N PHE A 51 -4.97 -7.73 -11.03
CA PHE A 51 -4.26 -8.69 -10.20
C PHE A 51 -5.21 -9.74 -9.59
N LEU A 52 -6.32 -9.32 -8.98
CA LEU A 52 -7.31 -10.23 -8.40
C LEU A 52 -7.97 -11.14 -9.45
N ARG A 53 -8.10 -10.68 -10.69
CA ARG A 53 -8.66 -11.48 -11.78
C ARG A 53 -7.69 -12.57 -12.23
N GLU A 54 -6.39 -12.28 -12.22
CA GLU A 54 -5.34 -13.22 -12.61
C GLU A 54 -5.01 -14.22 -11.50
N HIS A 55 -5.26 -13.85 -10.24
CA HIS A 55 -4.96 -14.68 -9.07
C HIS A 55 -6.27 -15.10 -8.40
N GLU A 56 -6.67 -16.36 -8.54
CA GLU A 56 -7.84 -16.90 -7.81
C GLU A 56 -7.57 -16.90 -6.30
N MET A 57 -8.02 -15.85 -5.58
CA MET A 57 -7.65 -15.64 -4.17
C MET A 57 -8.54 -16.34 -3.13
N GLY A 58 -9.58 -17.04 -3.57
CA GLY A 58 -10.42 -17.93 -2.75
C GLY A 58 -10.56 -17.53 -1.27
N SER A 59 -10.20 -18.45 -0.38
CA SER A 59 -10.13 -18.24 1.07
C SER A 59 -8.68 -18.17 1.55
N ASP A 60 -7.82 -17.59 0.71
CA ASP A 60 -6.38 -17.72 0.88
C ASP A 60 -5.80 -16.49 1.54
N LEU A 61 -4.77 -16.73 2.35
CA LEU A 61 -3.95 -15.71 2.98
C LEU A 61 -2.64 -15.60 2.21
N LEU A 62 -2.32 -14.39 1.80
CA LEU A 62 -1.18 -14.07 0.93
C LEU A 62 -0.24 -13.14 1.67
N ASP A 63 1.02 -13.10 1.25
CA ASP A 63 1.96 -12.13 1.79
C ASP A 63 1.76 -10.74 1.17
N THR A 64 1.98 -9.67 1.92
CA THR A 64 1.87 -8.30 1.38
C THR A 64 2.87 -8.01 0.27
N GLN A 65 3.97 -8.77 0.19
CA GLN A 65 4.94 -8.66 -0.90
C GLN A 65 4.39 -9.10 -2.27
N GLU A 66 3.27 -9.83 -2.31
CA GLU A 66 2.62 -10.24 -3.56
C GLU A 66 1.78 -9.11 -4.18
N LEU A 67 1.51 -8.03 -3.45
CA LEU A 67 0.68 -6.94 -3.95
C LEU A 67 1.37 -6.15 -5.06
N PRO A 68 0.63 -5.70 -6.09
CA PRO A 68 1.19 -4.90 -7.19
C PRO A 68 1.60 -3.47 -6.75
N ALA A 69 1.16 -3.04 -5.57
CA ALA A 69 1.53 -1.79 -4.94
C ALA A 69 1.44 -1.92 -3.41
N SER A 70 2.05 -0.99 -2.68
CA SER A 70 1.96 -1.04 -1.21
C SER A 70 0.50 -1.06 -0.74
N LYS A 71 0.21 -1.89 0.26
CA LYS A 71 -1.14 -2.04 0.82
C LYS A 71 -1.76 -0.71 1.23
N LYS A 72 -0.97 0.17 1.84
CA LYS A 72 -1.39 1.52 2.25
C LYS A 72 -1.80 2.39 1.05
N ALA A 73 -1.06 2.33 -0.06
CA ALA A 73 -1.41 3.06 -1.27
C ALA A 73 -2.73 2.57 -1.85
N LEU A 74 -2.95 1.25 -1.90
CA LEU A 74 -4.20 0.65 -2.36
C LEU A 74 -5.39 1.04 -1.48
N VAL A 75 -5.25 0.97 -0.15
CA VAL A 75 -6.31 1.42 0.78
C VAL A 75 -6.68 2.88 0.52
N ASN A 76 -5.70 3.77 0.35
CA ASN A 76 -5.96 5.18 0.05
C ASN A 76 -6.61 5.37 -1.33
N ALA A 77 -6.16 4.64 -2.34
CA ALA A 77 -6.75 4.66 -3.67
C ALA A 77 -8.23 4.26 -3.63
N PHE A 78 -8.56 3.13 -2.96
CA PHE A 78 -9.94 2.70 -2.76
C PHE A 78 -10.78 3.75 -2.04
N ARG A 79 -10.25 4.39 -0.98
CA ARG A 79 -10.98 5.46 -0.27
C ARG A 79 -11.36 6.61 -1.19
N VAL A 80 -10.41 7.08 -2.01
CA VAL A 80 -10.64 8.18 -2.94
C VAL A 80 -11.68 7.77 -3.99
N VAL A 81 -11.48 6.64 -4.66
CA VAL A 81 -12.36 6.18 -5.74
C VAL A 81 -13.78 5.89 -5.23
N ILE A 82 -13.94 5.30 -4.04
CA ILE A 82 -15.26 5.09 -3.42
C ILE A 82 -15.95 6.42 -3.12
N ALA A 83 -15.22 7.41 -2.61
CA ALA A 83 -15.77 8.71 -2.25
C ALA A 83 -16.19 9.54 -3.49
N THR A 84 -15.61 9.27 -4.66
CA THR A 84 -15.86 10.01 -5.90
C THR A 84 -16.76 9.29 -6.90
N GLU A 85 -16.96 7.98 -6.77
CA GLU A 85 -17.84 7.21 -7.67
C GLU A 85 -19.31 7.56 -7.45
N SER A 86 -19.98 7.99 -8.52
CA SER A 86 -21.37 8.46 -8.48
C SER A 86 -22.38 7.30 -8.38
N ARG A 87 -22.05 6.14 -8.94
CA ARG A 87 -22.97 4.99 -9.03
C ARG A 87 -22.92 4.14 -7.76
N PRO A 88 -24.04 4.00 -7.02
CA PRO A 88 -24.08 3.21 -5.79
C PRO A 88 -23.66 1.74 -5.97
N GLY A 89 -24.05 1.12 -7.09
CA GLY A 89 -23.68 -0.26 -7.40
C GLY A 89 -22.17 -0.44 -7.58
N ALA A 90 -21.52 0.48 -8.29
CA ALA A 90 -20.06 0.47 -8.46
C ALA A 90 -19.35 0.70 -7.12
N ARG A 91 -19.84 1.63 -6.28
CA ARG A 91 -19.30 1.82 -4.92
C ARG A 91 -19.36 0.54 -4.08
N ALA A 92 -20.48 -0.17 -4.10
CA ALA A 92 -20.63 -1.42 -3.35
C ALA A 92 -19.62 -2.49 -3.82
N LEU A 93 -19.36 -2.58 -5.12
CA LEU A 93 -18.35 -3.49 -5.68
C LEU A 93 -16.92 -3.08 -5.29
N LEU A 94 -16.61 -1.77 -5.34
CA LEU A 94 -15.32 -1.24 -4.89
C LEU A 94 -15.05 -1.53 -3.42
N VAL A 95 -16.06 -1.39 -2.56
CA VAL A 95 -15.95 -1.76 -1.13
C VAL A 95 -15.64 -3.25 -1.01
N LYS A 96 -16.40 -4.11 -1.69
CA LYS A 96 -16.17 -5.56 -1.65
C LYS A 96 -14.76 -5.94 -2.11
N ALA A 97 -14.31 -5.37 -3.23
CA ALA A 97 -12.95 -5.58 -3.74
C ALA A 97 -11.90 -5.06 -2.76
N GLY A 98 -12.05 -3.83 -2.24
CA GLY A 98 -11.13 -3.25 -1.27
C GLY A 98 -11.01 -4.06 0.02
N LEU A 99 -12.09 -4.71 0.47
CA LEU A 99 -12.06 -5.57 1.67
C LEU A 99 -11.19 -6.82 1.48
N THR A 100 -10.92 -7.26 0.25
CA THR A 100 -10.01 -8.37 -0.01
C THR A 100 -8.55 -8.03 0.35
N LEU A 101 -8.21 -6.75 0.50
CA LEU A 101 -6.89 -6.35 1.01
C LEU A 101 -6.61 -6.95 2.40
N ALA A 102 -7.62 -7.26 3.21
CA ALA A 102 -7.45 -7.94 4.50
C ALA A 102 -6.90 -9.38 4.36
N GLN A 103 -6.88 -9.98 3.16
CA GLN A 103 -6.29 -11.30 2.94
C GLN A 103 -4.76 -11.27 2.82
N PHE A 104 -4.17 -10.11 2.55
CA PHE A 104 -2.71 -9.96 2.44
C PHE A 104 -2.13 -9.57 3.79
N GLN A 105 -1.31 -10.40 4.40
CA GLN A 105 -0.78 -10.16 5.75
C GLN A 105 0.74 -10.23 5.75
N ASP A 106 1.36 -9.43 6.62
CA ASP A 106 2.82 -9.38 6.72
C ASP A 106 3.38 -10.65 7.40
N GLY A 107 4.42 -11.23 6.80
CA GLY A 107 5.20 -12.32 7.39
C GLY A 107 4.51 -13.69 7.36
N ILE A 108 3.56 -13.88 6.44
CA ILE A 108 2.98 -15.19 6.18
C ILE A 108 3.95 -16.06 5.37
N GLY A 109 4.72 -15.48 4.46
CA GLY A 109 5.57 -16.25 3.55
C GLY A 109 4.74 -16.96 2.49
N ALA A 110 4.87 -18.29 2.37
CA ALA A 110 4.10 -19.04 1.36
C ALA A 110 2.58 -18.94 1.62
N ARG A 111 1.82 -18.82 0.53
CA ARG A 111 0.35 -18.81 0.50
C ARG A 111 -0.26 -19.89 1.41
N MET A 112 -1.21 -19.50 2.25
CA MET A 112 -1.96 -20.42 3.11
C MET A 112 -3.42 -20.47 2.64
N SER A 113 -3.91 -21.66 2.30
CA SER A 113 -5.29 -21.85 1.85
C SER A 113 -6.16 -22.45 2.96
N VAL A 114 -7.39 -21.94 3.12
CA VAL A 114 -8.38 -22.49 4.04
C VAL A 114 -9.45 -23.21 3.25
N THR A 115 -9.46 -24.54 3.30
CA THR A 115 -10.49 -25.36 2.68
C THR A 115 -11.37 -26.01 3.75
N PRO A 116 -12.71 -25.84 3.68
CA PRO A 116 -13.61 -26.54 4.58
C PRO A 116 -13.52 -28.05 4.31
N VAL A 117 -13.38 -28.85 5.37
CA VAL A 117 -13.36 -30.31 5.25
C VAL A 117 -14.75 -30.78 4.84
N THR A 118 -14.91 -31.23 3.60
CA THR A 118 -16.12 -31.94 3.16
C THR A 118 -16.01 -33.40 3.57
N ALA A 119 -17.07 -33.93 4.18
CA ALA A 119 -17.11 -35.27 4.81
C ALA A 119 -16.91 -36.47 3.86
N GLY A 120 -16.47 -36.26 2.61
CA GLY A 120 -16.28 -37.29 1.58
C GLY A 120 -14.85 -37.49 1.07
N ASN A 121 -13.89 -36.60 1.38
CA ASN A 121 -12.55 -36.64 0.76
C ASN A 121 -11.44 -37.25 1.65
N SER A 122 -11.78 -37.81 2.81
CA SER A 122 -10.80 -38.19 3.83
C SER A 122 -10.00 -39.47 3.54
N GLN A 123 -10.14 -40.10 2.36
CA GLN A 123 -9.46 -41.37 2.06
C GLN A 123 -8.05 -41.23 1.47
N ASN A 124 -7.60 -40.03 1.06
CA ASN A 124 -6.28 -39.85 0.44
C ASN A 124 -5.38 -38.78 1.07
N ASP A 125 -5.86 -38.02 2.05
CA ASP A 125 -5.03 -37.03 2.76
C ASP A 125 -4.15 -37.73 3.79
N ARG A 126 -3.03 -38.27 3.28
CA ARG A 126 -1.94 -38.85 4.05
C ARG A 126 -1.46 -37.84 5.09
N HIS A 127 -1.87 -38.03 6.34
CA HIS A 127 -1.17 -37.65 7.57
C HIS A 127 -0.31 -36.38 7.48
N TRP A 128 -0.91 -35.26 7.07
CA TRP A 128 -0.27 -33.96 7.24
C TRP A 128 -0.57 -33.49 8.66
N THR A 129 0.42 -33.60 9.55
CA THR A 129 0.35 -33.03 10.89
C THR A 129 1.02 -31.66 10.84
N PRO A 130 0.27 -30.54 10.91
CA PRO A 130 0.87 -29.22 10.94
C PRO A 130 1.81 -29.09 12.14
N GLU A 131 3.00 -28.56 11.90
CA GLU A 131 3.92 -28.21 12.98
C GLU A 131 3.25 -27.17 13.90
N PRO A 132 3.39 -27.25 15.24
CA PRO A 132 2.76 -26.31 16.18
C PRO A 132 3.04 -24.83 15.88
N GLY A 133 4.21 -24.53 15.29
CA GLY A 133 4.56 -23.19 14.84
C GLY A 133 3.73 -22.70 13.64
N GLN A 134 3.32 -23.59 12.74
CA GLN A 134 2.46 -23.25 11.60
C GLN A 134 1.05 -22.91 12.07
N ILE A 135 0.50 -23.69 13.02
CA ILE A 135 -0.83 -23.44 13.62
C ILE A 135 -0.85 -22.05 14.27
N ARG A 136 0.15 -21.74 15.12
CA ARG A 136 0.22 -20.43 15.79
C ARG A 136 0.32 -19.27 14.80
N ARG A 137 1.12 -19.42 13.74
CA ARG A 137 1.25 -18.39 12.68
C ARG A 137 -0.07 -18.18 11.95
N PHE A 138 -0.75 -19.28 11.64
CA PHE A 138 -2.06 -19.26 11.00
C PHE A 138 -3.13 -18.60 11.89
N ASP A 139 -3.21 -18.97 13.17
CA ASP A 139 -4.13 -18.33 14.13
C ASP A 139 -3.87 -16.83 14.28
N MET A 140 -2.60 -16.42 14.35
CA MET A 140 -2.24 -15.00 14.36
C MET A 140 -2.67 -14.30 13.07
N ALA A 141 -2.45 -14.92 11.91
CA ALA A 141 -2.84 -14.37 10.62
C ALA A 141 -4.37 -14.22 10.48
N LEU A 142 -5.14 -15.21 10.94
CA LEU A 142 -6.61 -15.14 10.97
C LEU A 142 -7.12 -14.03 11.88
N ASN A 143 -6.54 -13.88 13.07
CA ASN A 143 -6.91 -12.80 13.99
C ASN A 143 -6.61 -11.42 13.38
N ARG A 144 -5.45 -11.27 12.73
CA ARG A 144 -5.10 -10.02 12.03
C ARG A 144 -6.03 -9.75 10.85
N LEU A 145 -6.36 -10.76 10.04
CA LEU A 145 -7.34 -10.64 8.97
C LEU A 145 -8.68 -10.14 9.50
N GLY A 146 -9.17 -10.71 10.61
CA GLY A 146 -10.44 -10.30 11.22
C GLY A 146 -10.41 -8.83 11.66
N GLN A 147 -9.37 -8.44 12.40
CA GLN A 147 -9.19 -7.06 12.85
C GLN A 147 -9.08 -6.07 11.69
N GLU A 148 -8.28 -6.41 10.69
CA GLU A 148 -8.04 -5.55 9.54
C GLU A 148 -9.29 -5.42 8.66
N ARG A 149 -10.03 -6.51 8.46
CA ARG A 149 -11.31 -6.46 7.74
C ARG A 149 -12.30 -5.52 8.43
N SER A 150 -12.37 -5.54 9.76
CA SER A 150 -13.18 -4.58 10.53
C SER A 150 -12.69 -3.14 10.34
N GLN A 151 -11.38 -2.89 10.37
CA GLN A 151 -10.81 -1.57 10.14
C GLN A 151 -11.08 -1.05 8.72
N LEU A 152 -10.85 -1.87 7.69
CA LEU A 152 -11.13 -1.51 6.29
C LEU A 152 -12.62 -1.23 6.08
N THR A 153 -13.50 -1.99 6.75
CA THR A 153 -14.95 -1.73 6.71
C THR A 153 -15.28 -0.34 7.21
N GLN A 154 -14.71 0.07 8.37
CA GLN A 154 -14.93 1.40 8.92
C GLN A 154 -14.40 2.50 7.98
N ILE A 155 -13.21 2.31 7.43
CA ILE A 155 -12.55 3.23 6.49
C ILE A 155 -13.42 3.43 5.23
N PHE A 156 -13.88 2.34 4.62
CA PHE A 156 -14.66 2.43 3.38
C PHE A 156 -16.10 2.89 3.62
N GLN A 157 -16.70 2.59 4.78
CA GLN A 157 -17.98 3.19 5.19
C GLN A 157 -17.88 4.71 5.37
N GLN A 158 -16.73 5.22 5.84
CA GLN A 158 -16.50 6.66 5.89
C GLN A 158 -16.45 7.27 4.48
N ALA A 159 -15.75 6.62 3.54
CA ALA A 159 -15.70 7.06 2.15
C ALA A 159 -17.09 7.04 1.47
N LEU A 160 -17.91 6.01 1.73
CA LEU A 160 -19.29 5.93 1.25
C LEU A 160 -20.13 7.13 1.72
N ARG A 161 -20.04 7.48 3.01
CA ARG A 161 -20.76 8.64 3.57
C ARG A 161 -20.33 9.96 2.95
N MET A 162 -19.07 10.08 2.51
CA MET A 162 -18.59 11.27 1.80
C MET A 162 -19.20 11.37 0.40
N ALA A 163 -19.32 10.24 -0.31
CA ALA A 163 -19.96 10.19 -1.62
C ALA A 163 -21.45 10.59 -1.56
N GLU A 164 -22.16 10.15 -0.52
CA GLU A 164 -23.59 10.44 -0.32
C GLU A 164 -23.88 11.90 0.03
N LYS A 165 -22.92 12.59 0.67
CA LYS A 165 -23.04 14.00 1.07
C LYS A 165 -22.70 14.98 -0.04
N LYS A 166 -22.24 14.52 -1.20
CA LYS A 166 -21.80 15.40 -2.29
C LYS A 166 -23.05 16.03 -2.94
N PRO A 167 -23.20 17.38 -2.93
CA PRO A 167 -24.33 18.02 -3.60
C PRO A 167 -24.25 17.69 -5.09
N THR A 168 -25.36 17.21 -5.65
CA THR A 168 -25.52 17.01 -7.08
C THR A 168 -25.46 18.37 -7.76
N HIS A 169 -24.28 18.78 -8.22
CA HIS A 169 -24.14 19.92 -9.11
C HIS A 169 -24.73 19.48 -10.46
N HIS A 170 -26.03 19.75 -10.64
CA HIS A 170 -26.66 19.71 -11.95
C HIS A 170 -26.00 20.80 -12.79
N ALA A 171 -25.35 20.39 -13.88
CA ALA A 171 -24.98 21.25 -14.99
C ALA A 171 -26.18 21.39 -15.93
#